data_AF-A0AAE9L8Y0-F1
#
_entry.id   AF-A0AAE9L8Y0-F1
#
_cell.length_a   1.000
_cell.length_b   1.000
_cell.length_c   1.000
_cell.angle_alpha   90.00
_cell.angle_beta   90.00
_cell.angle_gamma   90.00
#
_symmetry.space_group_name_H-M   'P 1'
#
loop_
_entity.id
_entity.type
_entity.pdbx_description
1 polymer ?
#
loop_
_entity_poly.entity_id
_entity_poly.type
_entity_poly.pdbx_seq_one_letter_code
_entity_poly.pdbx_strand_id
1 'polypeptide(L)'
;MMFPLFNVLLNGFNFFFHIAASWYLTGQAYGQANALLALFALLSVLGLSIQLLTAKLVSKGDQKLALRSLPLGSLLLKAPLVLTVLAMIILLIFHPLLRSLLGVESGPLFMLYGLIGLHILVSSCRGDLQGRERMLALNVNYYIEVLGKLSLFFVLAALGLKLEALLLASCGGMLLSLLHGWIVSARGLSLFTYGREHIPSGLWKSLGQDFTDSLMTNLFILFCISIDMLYVQHYFPEQASSYAIALKYSQLVYYVSYSLIAAFIPKIGAQGHDRQALGKLIAVYAGLMAVAAICVYVGTTFVFPSSIPILFGASYQSAEAYIPWGGWVYWLFSIVLFFVHVHVLVGRRKFMFSLMAGAAALLVAFHIAHTDPVDFLLSEFIVYGAMALYFVIDAYVHLFKIKIKGIYPMNTIHEQDGKTVVLLLSWRDIRSPKSGGAEIFTHEMLKRSQQGRFQFIHFSPQFEGMPEHEVIDGITYIRKGNIYSVIYYAMRYYRRHRRKIDYVINQANTHQFFTRFWVEASKRIFSYIS
;
A
#
# COMPACT_ATOMS: atom_id res chain seq x y z
N MET A 1 -0.58 -15.55 1.37
CA MET A 1 -0.85 -15.46 -0.08
C MET A 1 -2.30 -15.09 -0.45
N MET A 2 -3.29 -15.15 0.45
CA MET A 2 -4.69 -14.84 0.09
C MET A 2 -4.97 -13.33 -0.14
N PHE A 3 -4.22 -12.43 0.51
CA PHE A 3 -4.49 -10.99 0.47
C PHE A 3 -4.37 -10.37 -0.94
N PRO A 4 -3.33 -10.63 -1.75
CA PRO A 4 -3.25 -10.14 -3.13
C PRO A 4 -4.40 -10.64 -4.03
N LEU A 5 -4.82 -11.91 -3.87
CA LEU A 5 -5.92 -12.48 -4.65
C LEU A 5 -7.24 -11.73 -4.41
N PHE A 6 -7.54 -11.44 -3.13
CA PHE A 6 -8.73 -10.66 -2.77
C PHE A 6 -8.68 -9.23 -3.30
N ASN A 7 -7.50 -8.61 -3.42
CA ASN A 7 -7.40 -7.27 -4.01
C ASN A 7 -7.68 -7.27 -5.51
N VAL A 8 -7.21 -8.29 -6.23
CA VAL A 8 -7.51 -8.43 -7.67
C VAL A 8 -9.01 -8.61 -7.90
N LEU A 9 -9.66 -9.51 -7.14
CA LEU A 9 -11.10 -9.73 -7.23
C LEU A 9 -11.90 -8.45 -6.90
N LEU A 10 -11.48 -7.70 -5.87
CA LEU A 10 -12.10 -6.43 -5.50
C LEU A 10 -12.03 -5.40 -6.64
N ASN A 11 -10.89 -5.30 -7.31
CA ASN A 11 -10.73 -4.43 -8.49
C ASN A 11 -11.62 -4.90 -9.65
N GLY A 12 -11.82 -6.21 -9.81
CA GLY A 12 -12.79 -6.77 -10.76
C GLY A 12 -14.22 -6.29 -10.49
N PHE A 13 -14.67 -6.30 -9.23
CA PHE A 13 -15.99 -5.75 -8.87
C PHE A 13 -16.07 -4.23 -9.07
N ASN A 14 -15.00 -3.48 -8.79
CA ASN A 14 -14.95 -2.04 -9.08
C ASN A 14 -15.04 -1.75 -10.59
N PHE A 15 -14.38 -2.56 -11.43
CA PHE A 15 -14.48 -2.44 -12.87
C PHE A 15 -15.90 -2.80 -13.36
N PHE A 16 -16.48 -3.87 -12.82
CA PHE A 16 -17.86 -4.25 -13.10
C PHE A 16 -18.86 -3.15 -12.71
N PHE A 17 -18.65 -2.43 -11.61
CA PHE A 17 -19.48 -1.29 -11.25
C PHE A 17 -19.52 -0.22 -12.36
N HIS A 18 -18.40 0.04 -13.03
CA HIS A 18 -18.35 0.97 -14.17
C HIS A 18 -19.08 0.43 -15.40
N ILE A 19 -18.95 -0.88 -15.68
CA ILE A 19 -19.72 -1.55 -16.73
C ILE A 19 -21.22 -1.42 -16.43
N ALA A 20 -21.65 -1.80 -15.23
CA ALA A 20 -23.05 -1.70 -14.83
C ALA A 20 -23.55 -0.25 -14.92
N ALA A 21 -22.74 0.72 -14.50
CA ALA A 21 -23.08 2.13 -14.61
C ALA A 21 -23.32 2.59 -16.05
N SER A 22 -22.54 2.10 -17.03
CA SER A 22 -22.69 2.51 -18.43
C SER A 22 -23.97 1.97 -19.08
N TRP A 23 -24.59 0.94 -18.50
CA TRP A 23 -25.87 0.40 -18.99
C TRP A 23 -27.06 1.28 -18.64
N TYR A 24 -26.96 2.09 -17.58
CA TYR A 24 -28.04 2.97 -17.12
C TYR A 24 -27.75 4.46 -17.36
N LEU A 25 -26.47 4.84 -17.40
CA LEU A 25 -26.03 6.19 -17.73
C LEU A 25 -25.55 6.20 -19.18
N THR A 26 -26.16 7.03 -20.02
CA THR A 26 -25.77 7.18 -21.43
C THR A 26 -25.33 8.62 -21.73
N GLY A 27 -24.40 8.76 -22.69
CA GLY A 27 -23.95 10.07 -23.17
C GLY A 27 -23.33 10.92 -22.06
N GLN A 28 -23.67 12.21 -22.03
CA GLN A 28 -23.04 13.19 -21.15
C GLN A 28 -23.11 12.83 -19.65
N ALA A 29 -24.17 12.16 -19.20
CA ALA A 29 -24.33 11.77 -17.79
C ALA A 29 -23.23 10.79 -17.34
N TYR A 30 -22.80 9.87 -18.20
CA TYR A 30 -21.71 8.94 -17.88
C TYR A 30 -20.33 9.63 -17.87
N GLY A 31 -20.13 10.60 -18.77
CA GLY A 31 -18.94 11.47 -18.77
C GLY A 31 -18.83 12.28 -17.48
N GLN A 32 -19.91 12.99 -17.11
CA GLN A 32 -20.01 13.74 -15.86
C GLN A 32 -19.77 12.87 -14.62
N ALA A 33 -20.33 11.66 -14.58
CA ALA A 33 -20.12 10.72 -13.49
C ALA A 33 -18.64 10.37 -13.31
N ASN A 34 -17.94 10.08 -14.41
CA ASN A 34 -16.52 9.74 -14.36
C ASN A 34 -15.64 10.95 -14.02
N ALA A 35 -16.01 12.16 -14.43
CA ALA A 35 -15.33 13.38 -14.00
C ALA A 35 -15.49 13.64 -12.50
N LEU A 36 -16.69 13.41 -11.94
CA LEU A 36 -16.91 13.50 -10.49
C LEU A 36 -16.11 12.44 -9.73
N LEU A 37 -16.01 11.22 -10.26
CA LEU A 37 -15.19 10.16 -9.67
C LEU A 37 -13.68 10.43 -9.82
N ALA A 38 -13.24 11.08 -10.88
CA ALA A 38 -11.86 11.53 -11.05
C ALA A 38 -11.51 12.63 -10.03
N LEU A 39 -12.42 13.58 -9.80
CA LEU A 39 -12.27 14.58 -8.75
C LEU A 39 -12.29 13.95 -7.35
N PHE A 40 -13.16 12.95 -7.12
CA PHE A 40 -13.15 12.15 -5.90
C PHE A 40 -11.79 11.48 -5.69
N ALA A 41 -11.24 10.84 -6.73
CA ALA A 41 -9.94 10.17 -6.66
C ALA A 41 -8.84 11.16 -6.26
N LEU A 42 -8.79 12.34 -6.88
CA LEU A 42 -7.81 13.39 -6.53
C LEU A 42 -7.92 13.80 -5.05
N LEU A 43 -9.14 14.04 -4.56
CA LEU A 43 -9.39 14.51 -3.19
C LEU A 43 -9.30 13.39 -2.14
N SER A 44 -9.38 12.12 -2.57
CA SER A 44 -9.23 10.94 -1.72
C SER A 44 -7.86 10.85 -1.03
N VAL A 45 -6.86 11.57 -1.57
CA VAL A 45 -5.50 11.68 -1.02
C VAL A 45 -5.49 12.07 0.46
N LEU A 46 -6.46 12.89 0.89
CA LEU A 46 -6.63 13.30 2.28
C LEU A 46 -6.94 12.11 3.18
N GLY A 47 -7.86 11.25 2.75
CA GLY A 47 -8.21 10.01 3.44
C GLY A 47 -7.03 9.04 3.46
N LEU A 48 -6.39 8.79 2.33
CA LEU A 48 -5.23 7.87 2.24
C LEU A 48 -4.09 8.26 3.18
N SER A 49 -3.84 9.57 3.31
CA SER A 49 -2.81 10.11 4.20
C SER A 49 -3.16 9.91 5.68
N ILE A 50 -4.44 10.08 6.04
CA ILE A 50 -4.96 9.77 7.38
C ILE A 50 -4.88 8.26 7.65
N GLN A 51 -5.25 7.42 6.70
CA GLN A 51 -5.17 5.96 6.83
C GLN A 51 -3.74 5.51 7.14
N LEU A 52 -2.76 5.99 6.38
CA LEU A 52 -1.36 5.63 6.61
C LEU A 52 -0.85 6.15 7.96
N LEU A 53 -1.21 7.40 8.31
CA LEU A 53 -0.82 8.01 9.58
C LEU A 53 -1.36 7.20 10.77
N THR A 54 -2.65 6.86 10.75
CA THR A 54 -3.28 6.03 11.79
C THR A 54 -2.66 4.64 11.83
N ALA A 55 -2.43 4.00 10.67
CA ALA A 55 -1.79 2.68 10.62
C ALA A 55 -0.39 2.69 11.23
N LYS A 56 0.44 3.69 10.89
CA LYS A 56 1.79 3.84 11.45
C LYS A 56 1.75 4.07 12.96
N LEU A 57 0.86 4.92 13.44
CA LEU A 57 0.75 5.19 14.87
C LEU A 57 0.31 3.94 15.65
N VAL A 58 -0.72 3.25 15.16
CA VAL A 58 -1.24 2.03 15.79
C VAL A 58 -0.23 0.89 15.74
N SER A 59 0.51 0.74 14.64
CA SER A 59 1.56 -0.29 14.52
C SER A 59 2.74 -0.11 15.49
N LYS A 60 3.02 1.13 15.89
CA LYS A 60 4.10 1.48 16.85
C LYS A 60 3.64 1.43 18.31
N GLY A 61 2.34 1.53 18.55
CA GLY A 61 1.74 1.47 19.89
C GLY A 61 1.44 0.05 20.34
N ASP A 62 0.96 -0.11 21.58
CA ASP A 62 0.43 -1.40 22.03
C ASP A 62 -0.88 -1.70 21.28
N GLN A 63 -0.84 -2.73 20.44
CA GLN A 63 -1.97 -3.16 19.62
C GLN A 63 -3.17 -3.68 20.43
N LYS A 64 -3.04 -3.84 21.76
CA LYS A 64 -4.16 -4.16 22.66
C LYS A 64 -4.89 -2.92 23.17
N LEU A 65 -4.22 -1.77 23.18
CA LEU A 65 -4.82 -0.51 23.62
C LEU A 65 -5.81 0.01 22.58
N ALA A 66 -6.87 0.66 23.04
CA ALA A 66 -7.79 1.38 22.16
C ALA A 66 -7.04 2.51 21.43
N LEU A 67 -7.48 2.88 20.22
CA LEU A 67 -6.85 3.99 19.48
C LEU A 67 -6.80 5.26 20.34
N ARG A 68 -7.87 5.56 21.10
CA ARG A 68 -7.93 6.73 22.00
C ARG A 68 -6.86 6.76 23.09
N SER A 69 -6.41 5.60 23.56
CA SER A 69 -5.41 5.47 24.62
C SER A 69 -3.97 5.54 24.12
N LEU A 70 -3.73 5.49 22.80
CA LEU A 70 -2.40 5.67 22.25
C LEU A 70 -1.95 7.14 22.33
N PRO A 71 -0.64 7.41 22.40
CA PRO A 71 -0.10 8.76 22.24
C PRO A 71 -0.62 9.37 20.92
N LEU A 72 -1.23 10.57 20.98
CA LEU A 72 -1.90 11.25 19.84
C LEU A 72 -3.15 10.56 19.28
N GLY A 73 -3.60 9.46 19.87
CA GLY A 73 -4.78 8.73 19.42
C GLY A 73 -6.08 9.52 19.51
N SER A 74 -6.24 10.36 20.54
CA SER A 74 -7.40 11.26 20.68
C SER A 74 -7.43 12.34 19.59
N LEU A 75 -6.26 12.80 19.13
CA LEU A 75 -6.15 13.72 18.00
C LEU A 75 -6.54 13.02 16.70
N LEU A 76 -6.07 11.78 16.47
CA LEU A 76 -6.41 11.01 15.27
C LEU A 76 -7.87 10.58 15.16
N LEU A 77 -8.61 10.54 16.28
CA LEU A 77 -10.06 10.37 16.26
C LEU A 77 -10.80 11.66 15.88
N LYS A 78 -10.25 12.84 16.21
CA LYS A 78 -10.87 14.14 15.93
C LYS A 78 -10.45 14.74 14.58
N ALA A 79 -9.19 14.52 14.17
CA ALA A 79 -8.61 15.08 12.97
C ALA A 79 -9.38 14.71 11.69
N PRO A 80 -9.88 13.47 11.48
CA PRO A 80 -10.71 13.14 10.32
C PRO A 80 -12.00 13.96 10.26
N LEU A 81 -12.63 14.22 11.41
CA LEU A 81 -13.85 15.05 11.47
C LEU A 81 -13.55 16.51 11.12
N VAL A 82 -12.48 17.07 11.71
CA VAL A 82 -12.04 18.44 11.40
C VAL A 82 -11.65 18.56 9.92
N LEU A 83 -10.89 17.61 9.39
CA LEU A 83 -10.48 17.59 7.99
C LEU A 83 -11.67 17.46 7.05
N THR A 84 -12.68 16.67 7.43
CA THR A 84 -13.95 16.58 6.70
C THR A 84 -14.65 17.94 6.65
N VAL A 85 -14.82 18.61 7.79
CA VAL A 85 -15.47 19.94 7.84
C VAL A 85 -14.69 20.97 7.03
N LEU A 86 -13.36 20.99 7.15
CA LEU A 86 -12.50 21.90 6.36
C LEU A 86 -12.61 21.62 4.86
N ALA A 87 -12.56 20.34 4.46
CA ALA A 87 -12.74 19.95 3.06
C ALA A 87 -14.11 20.39 2.55
N MET A 88 -15.19 20.24 3.34
CA MET A 88 -16.52 20.69 2.96
C MET A 88 -16.58 22.20 2.76
N ILE A 89 -16.00 22.98 3.68
CA ILE A 89 -15.96 24.44 3.56
C ILE A 89 -15.22 24.86 2.29
N ILE A 90 -14.06 24.26 2.02
CA ILE A 90 -13.28 24.54 0.80
C ILE A 90 -14.10 24.20 -0.45
N LEU A 91 -14.73 23.01 -0.49
CA LEU A 91 -15.53 22.58 -1.64
C LEU A 91 -16.79 23.43 -1.86
N LEU A 92 -17.35 24.00 -0.79
CA LEU A 92 -18.45 24.97 -0.88
C LEU A 92 -17.96 26.32 -1.45
N ILE A 93 -16.78 26.80 -1.03
CA ILE A 93 -16.17 28.02 -1.59
C ILE A 93 -15.92 27.86 -3.10
N PHE A 94 -15.40 26.71 -3.52
CA PHE A 94 -15.13 26.42 -4.93
C PHE A 94 -16.36 25.88 -5.69
N HIS A 95 -17.54 25.82 -5.08
CA HIS A 95 -18.73 25.22 -5.70
C HIS A 95 -19.11 25.84 -7.06
N PRO A 96 -19.13 27.18 -7.23
CA PRO A 96 -19.47 27.77 -8.53
C PRO A 96 -18.49 27.39 -9.63
N LEU A 97 -17.19 27.32 -9.29
CA LEU A 97 -16.13 26.91 -10.21
C LEU A 97 -16.30 25.44 -10.60
N LEU A 98 -16.51 24.55 -9.63
CA LEU A 98 -16.70 23.11 -9.88
C LEU A 98 -17.95 22.83 -10.73
N ARG A 99 -19.04 23.57 -10.48
CA ARG A 99 -20.26 23.51 -11.28
C ARG A 99 -20.01 23.88 -12.74
N SER A 100 -19.30 25.00 -12.97
CA SER A 100 -18.96 25.49 -14.30
C SER A 100 -18.00 24.54 -15.03
N LEU A 101 -16.92 24.11 -14.35
CA LEU A 101 -15.88 23.26 -14.94
C LEU A 101 -16.42 21.89 -15.37
N LEU A 102 -17.23 21.24 -14.52
CA LEU A 102 -17.72 19.89 -14.79
C LEU A 102 -19.03 19.89 -15.59
N GLY A 103 -19.73 21.02 -15.64
CA GLY A 103 -21.05 21.14 -16.25
C GLY A 103 -22.12 20.31 -15.53
N VAL A 104 -22.00 20.14 -14.21
CA VAL A 104 -22.85 19.27 -13.39
C VAL A 104 -23.78 20.10 -12.51
N GLU A 105 -24.98 19.59 -12.22
CA GLU A 105 -25.90 20.20 -11.25
C GLU A 105 -25.36 20.17 -9.81
N SER A 106 -25.91 21.04 -8.96
CA SER A 106 -25.46 21.13 -7.57
C SER A 106 -25.73 19.87 -6.74
N GLY A 107 -26.78 19.10 -7.05
CA GLY A 107 -27.14 17.88 -6.34
C GLY A 107 -26.01 16.84 -6.31
N PRO A 108 -25.55 16.35 -7.47
CA PRO A 108 -24.41 15.44 -7.57
C PRO A 108 -23.12 15.98 -6.91
N LEU A 109 -22.86 17.29 -6.99
CA LEU A 109 -21.71 17.89 -6.31
C LEU A 109 -21.80 17.77 -4.78
N PHE A 110 -22.97 18.03 -4.18
CA PHE A 110 -23.15 17.82 -2.74
C PHE A 110 -22.98 16.36 -2.34
N MET A 111 -23.41 15.41 -3.17
CA MET A 111 -23.18 13.98 -2.94
C MET A 111 -21.68 13.64 -3.00
N LEU A 112 -20.95 14.19 -3.98
CA LEU A 112 -19.49 14.06 -4.05
C LEU A 112 -18.82 14.61 -2.79
N TYR A 113 -19.28 15.74 -2.27
CA TYR A 113 -18.74 16.33 -1.05
C TYR A 113 -18.97 15.38 0.14
N GLY A 114 -20.19 14.87 0.29
CA GLY A 114 -20.52 13.83 1.27
C GLY A 114 -19.62 12.60 1.13
N LEU A 115 -19.37 12.14 -0.09
CA LEU A 115 -18.51 11.00 -0.39
C LEU A 115 -17.05 11.25 0.07
N ILE A 116 -16.50 12.43 -0.18
CA ILE A 116 -15.16 12.82 0.27
C ILE A 116 -15.08 12.82 1.80
N GLY A 117 -16.09 13.36 2.47
CA GLY A 117 -16.17 13.35 3.93
C GLY A 117 -16.22 11.94 4.50
N LEU A 118 -17.10 11.09 3.97
CA LEU A 118 -17.18 9.68 4.34
C LEU A 118 -15.85 8.95 4.12
N HIS A 119 -15.15 9.23 3.01
CA HIS A 119 -13.87 8.61 2.71
C HIS A 119 -12.80 8.95 3.76
N ILE A 120 -12.71 10.22 4.17
CA ILE A 120 -11.78 10.66 5.22
C ILE A 120 -12.07 9.94 6.55
N LEU A 121 -13.34 9.80 6.91
CA LEU A 121 -13.76 9.11 8.14
C LEU A 121 -13.43 7.61 8.10
N VAL A 122 -13.82 6.92 7.02
CA VAL A 122 -13.55 5.48 6.79
C VAL A 122 -12.06 5.20 6.82
N SER A 123 -11.26 6.07 6.21
CA SER A 123 -9.80 5.94 6.13
C SER A 123 -9.15 5.84 7.51
N SER A 124 -9.68 6.54 8.52
CA SER A 124 -9.17 6.42 9.89
C SER A 124 -9.43 5.03 10.48
N CYS A 125 -10.63 4.48 10.30
CA CYS A 125 -10.96 3.11 10.72
C CYS A 125 -10.10 2.08 9.98
N ARG A 126 -9.91 2.24 8.67
CA ARG A 126 -9.02 1.38 7.87
C ARG A 126 -7.59 1.43 8.37
N GLY A 127 -7.12 2.61 8.76
CA GLY A 127 -5.79 2.80 9.34
C GLY A 127 -5.64 2.03 10.65
N ASP A 128 -6.63 2.05 11.53
CA ASP A 128 -6.61 1.27 12.78
C ASP A 128 -6.57 -0.25 12.49
N LEU A 129 -7.43 -0.75 11.58
CA LEU A 129 -7.42 -2.16 11.17
C LEU A 129 -6.08 -2.57 10.56
N GLN A 130 -5.51 -1.73 9.69
CA GLN A 130 -4.24 -1.95 9.03
C GLN A 130 -3.07 -1.96 10.05
N GLY A 131 -3.04 -1.00 10.98
CA GLY A 131 -1.99 -0.89 11.98
C GLY A 131 -2.00 -2.02 13.03
N ARG A 132 -3.16 -2.63 13.28
CA ARG A 132 -3.31 -3.83 14.12
C ARG A 132 -3.09 -5.14 13.37
N GLU A 133 -2.66 -5.07 12.11
CA GLU A 133 -2.47 -6.25 11.24
C GLU A 133 -3.75 -7.08 11.02
N ARG A 134 -4.93 -6.48 11.20
CA ARG A 134 -6.24 -7.12 10.96
C ARG A 134 -6.59 -7.10 9.48
N MET A 135 -5.71 -7.64 8.64
CA MET A 135 -5.80 -7.57 7.17
C MET A 135 -7.08 -8.20 6.60
N LEU A 136 -7.62 -9.25 7.25
CA LEU A 136 -8.89 -9.84 6.84
C LEU A 136 -10.06 -8.88 7.08
N ALA A 137 -10.13 -8.25 8.25
CA ALA A 137 -11.19 -7.27 8.56
C ALA A 137 -11.09 -6.03 7.67
N LEU A 138 -9.87 -5.62 7.32
CA LEU A 138 -9.62 -4.56 6.35
C LEU A 138 -10.15 -4.94 4.95
N ASN A 139 -9.90 -6.17 4.49
CA ASN A 139 -10.46 -6.65 3.23
C ASN A 139 -11.98 -6.71 3.27
N VAL A 140 -12.57 -7.33 4.30
CA VAL A 140 -14.04 -7.38 4.47
C VAL A 140 -14.64 -5.98 4.42
N ASN A 141 -13.97 -4.99 5.02
CA ASN A 141 -14.39 -3.59 4.96
C ASN A 141 -14.41 -3.02 3.53
N TYR A 142 -13.40 -3.31 2.70
CA TYR A 142 -13.40 -2.92 1.29
C TYR A 142 -14.51 -3.64 0.50
N TYR A 143 -14.76 -4.93 0.75
CA TYR A 143 -15.84 -5.67 0.08
C TYR A 143 -17.23 -5.16 0.46
N ILE A 144 -17.46 -4.80 1.72
CA ILE A 144 -18.71 -4.18 2.17
C ILE A 144 -18.96 -2.87 1.41
N GLU A 145 -17.92 -2.06 1.18
CA GLU A 145 -18.04 -0.84 0.37
C GLU A 145 -18.46 -1.18 -1.06
N VAL A 146 -17.74 -2.09 -1.73
CA VAL A 146 -17.91 -2.36 -3.15
C VAL A 146 -19.22 -3.12 -3.44
N LEU A 147 -19.56 -4.12 -2.64
CA LEU A 147 -20.82 -4.84 -2.79
C LEU A 147 -22.00 -3.98 -2.33
N GLY A 148 -21.83 -3.20 -1.26
CA GLY A 148 -22.84 -2.27 -0.78
C GLY A 148 -23.20 -1.23 -1.83
N LYS A 149 -22.22 -0.59 -2.46
CA LYS A 149 -22.48 0.36 -3.55
C LYS A 149 -23.10 -0.32 -4.77
N LEU A 150 -22.67 -1.52 -5.14
CA LEU A 150 -23.20 -2.21 -6.31
C LEU A 150 -24.68 -2.56 -6.11
N SER A 151 -25.03 -3.13 -4.95
CA SER A 151 -26.42 -3.45 -4.59
C SER A 151 -27.30 -2.20 -4.55
N LEU A 152 -26.83 -1.13 -3.90
CA LEU A 152 -27.56 0.14 -3.85
C LEU A 152 -27.70 0.78 -5.23
N PHE A 153 -26.68 0.68 -6.08
CA PHE A 153 -26.73 1.22 -7.44
C PHE A 153 -27.84 0.57 -8.26
N PHE A 154 -27.95 -0.75 -8.27
CA PHE A 154 -29.04 -1.43 -9.00
C PHE A 154 -30.43 -1.04 -8.49
N VAL A 155 -30.59 -0.89 -7.17
CA VAL A 155 -31.86 -0.42 -6.58
C VAL A 155 -32.18 1.01 -7.02
N LEU A 156 -31.22 1.93 -6.91
CA LEU A 156 -31.42 3.34 -7.26
C LEU A 156 -31.60 3.54 -8.78
N ALA A 157 -30.86 2.80 -9.60
CA ALA A 157 -30.99 2.82 -11.06
C ALA A 157 -32.37 2.31 -11.50
N ALA A 158 -32.90 1.26 -10.85
CA ALA A 158 -34.26 0.79 -11.10
C ALA A 158 -35.35 1.80 -10.75
N LEU A 159 -35.06 2.74 -9.84
CA LEU A 159 -35.95 3.86 -9.48
C LEU A 159 -35.86 5.04 -10.47
N GLY A 160 -35.08 4.94 -11.55
CA GLY A 160 -34.95 5.95 -12.59
C GLY A 160 -34.02 7.11 -12.23
N LEU A 161 -33.26 7.01 -11.13
CA LEU A 161 -32.24 7.99 -10.77
C LEU A 161 -31.07 7.91 -11.77
N LYS A 162 -30.60 9.07 -12.25
CA LYS A 162 -29.51 9.17 -13.23
C LYS A 162 -28.16 9.28 -12.50
N LEU A 163 -27.50 10.43 -12.61
CA LEU A 163 -26.17 10.69 -12.09
C LEU A 163 -26.10 10.53 -10.56
N GLU A 164 -27.19 10.86 -9.88
CA GLU A 164 -27.37 10.75 -8.43
C GLU A 164 -27.26 9.30 -7.95
N ALA A 165 -27.76 8.34 -8.73
CA ALA A 165 -27.75 6.92 -8.35
C ALA A 165 -26.32 6.45 -8.08
N LEU A 166 -25.38 6.83 -8.95
CA LEU A 166 -23.99 6.42 -8.86
C LEU A 166 -23.30 6.98 -7.60
N LEU A 167 -23.49 8.27 -7.31
CA LEU A 167 -22.85 8.92 -6.17
C LEU A 167 -23.52 8.54 -4.84
N LEU A 168 -24.85 8.47 -4.80
CA LEU A 168 -25.58 7.99 -3.61
C LEU A 168 -25.23 6.55 -3.28
N ALA A 169 -25.15 5.67 -4.29
CA ALA A 169 -24.71 4.31 -4.08
C ALA A 169 -23.29 4.24 -3.54
N SER A 170 -22.38 5.07 -4.07
CA SER A 170 -21.00 5.17 -3.57
C SER A 170 -20.95 5.66 -2.11
N CYS A 171 -21.75 6.68 -1.78
CA CYS A 171 -21.91 7.17 -0.40
C CYS A 171 -22.45 6.06 0.52
N GLY A 172 -23.47 5.33 0.08
CA GLY A 172 -24.07 4.24 0.85
C GLY A 172 -23.11 3.09 1.10
N GLY A 173 -22.36 2.64 0.09
CA GLY A 173 -21.29 1.66 0.26
C GLY A 173 -20.22 2.13 1.24
N MET A 174 -19.79 3.38 1.13
CA MET A 174 -18.81 3.97 2.04
C MET A 174 -19.33 4.11 3.47
N LEU A 175 -20.61 4.43 3.65
CA LEU A 175 -21.27 4.48 4.95
C LEU A 175 -21.35 3.08 5.59
N LEU A 176 -21.73 2.05 4.83
CA LEU A 176 -21.73 0.67 5.33
C LEU A 176 -20.33 0.22 5.76
N SER A 177 -19.32 0.60 4.98
CA SER A 177 -17.91 0.40 5.33
C SER A 177 -17.52 1.15 6.60
N LEU A 178 -17.95 2.40 6.77
CA LEU A 178 -17.70 3.17 8.00
C LEU A 178 -18.32 2.48 9.23
N LEU A 179 -19.57 2.04 9.13
CA LEU A 179 -20.28 1.35 10.20
C LEU A 179 -19.56 0.05 10.58
N HIS A 180 -19.15 -0.76 9.60
CA HIS A 180 -18.35 -1.95 9.86
C HIS A 180 -17.02 -1.61 10.55
N GLY A 181 -16.27 -0.64 10.00
CA GLY A 181 -14.99 -0.22 10.57
C GLY A 181 -15.12 0.27 12.01
N TRP A 182 -16.16 1.05 12.29
CA TRP A 182 -16.48 1.54 13.62
C TRP A 182 -16.83 0.40 14.58
N ILE A 183 -17.70 -0.54 14.19
CA ILE A 183 -18.09 -1.69 15.03
C ILE A 183 -16.88 -2.58 15.36
N VAL A 184 -16.05 -2.89 14.36
CA VAL A 184 -14.87 -3.77 14.54
C VAL A 184 -13.77 -3.10 15.35
N SER A 185 -13.59 -1.78 15.20
CA SER A 185 -12.66 -0.99 16.00
C SER A 185 -13.19 -0.81 17.44
N ALA A 186 -14.51 -0.61 17.62
CA ALA A 186 -15.15 -0.41 18.91
C ALA A 186 -15.12 -1.64 19.83
N ARG A 187 -15.18 -2.85 19.27
CA ARG A 187 -15.03 -4.11 20.03
C ARG A 187 -13.63 -4.30 20.65
N GLY A 188 -12.68 -3.40 20.36
CA GLY A 188 -11.36 -3.32 21.02
C GLY A 188 -11.26 -2.28 22.14
N LEU A 189 -12.36 -1.59 22.51
CA LEU A 189 -12.34 -0.64 23.64
C LEU A 189 -12.30 -1.38 24.97
N SER A 190 -11.14 -1.46 25.62
CA SER A 190 -11.15 -1.42 27.08
C SER A 190 -11.53 0.00 27.50
N LEU A 191 -12.62 0.13 28.25
CA LEU A 191 -13.13 1.41 28.76
C LEU A 191 -12.22 2.01 29.86
N PHE A 192 -11.22 1.27 30.32
CA PHE A 192 -10.35 1.64 31.41
C PHE A 192 -8.90 1.36 31.06
N THR A 193 -8.18 2.43 30.70
CA THR A 193 -6.80 2.74 31.09
C THR A 193 -6.38 4.04 30.41
N TYR A 194 -6.61 5.16 31.09
CA TYR A 194 -5.94 6.43 30.76
C TYR A 194 -4.70 6.54 31.66
N GLY A 195 -3.55 6.09 31.15
CA GLY A 195 -2.25 6.48 31.69
C GLY A 195 -1.72 7.64 30.86
N ARG A 196 -1.29 8.73 31.51
CA ARG A 196 -0.50 9.78 30.82
C ARG A 196 0.81 9.16 30.34
N GLU A 197 0.83 8.63 29.12
CA GLU A 197 2.09 8.26 28.49
C GLU A 197 2.79 9.50 27.93
N HIS A 198 4.09 9.53 28.15
CA HIS A 198 4.99 10.54 27.62
C HIS A 198 4.99 10.46 26.09
N ILE A 199 4.64 11.55 25.39
CA ILE A 199 4.79 11.63 23.94
C ILE A 199 6.30 11.55 23.64
N PRO A 200 6.79 10.50 22.94
CA PRO A 200 8.21 10.39 22.64
C PRO A 200 8.70 11.62 21.88
N SER A 201 9.83 12.20 22.29
CA SER A 201 10.43 13.34 21.60
C SER A 201 10.74 12.94 20.14
N GLY A 202 10.22 13.73 19.19
CA GLY A 202 10.39 13.47 17.76
C GLY A 202 9.31 12.61 17.09
N LEU A 203 8.36 12.01 17.82
CA LEU A 203 7.24 11.27 17.21
C LEU A 203 6.42 12.16 16.27
N TRP A 204 6.08 13.38 16.71
CA TRP A 204 5.39 14.39 15.89
C TRP A 204 6.13 14.73 14.60
N LYS A 205 7.45 14.91 14.67
CA LYS A 205 8.28 15.24 13.51
C LYS A 205 8.31 14.09 12.51
N SER A 206 8.48 12.85 13.00
CA SER A 206 8.44 11.64 12.17
C SER A 206 7.08 11.46 11.50
N LEU A 207 5.98 11.60 12.26
CA LEU A 207 4.62 11.45 11.75
C LEU A 207 4.26 12.54 10.75
N GLY A 208 4.68 13.79 11.00
CA GLY A 208 4.46 14.90 10.06
C GLY A 208 5.22 14.72 8.74
N GLN A 209 6.45 14.21 8.79
CA GLN A 209 7.20 13.84 7.59
C GLN A 209 6.53 12.70 6.84
N ASP A 210 6.16 11.63 7.54
CA ASP A 210 5.45 10.48 6.96
C ASP A 210 4.12 10.87 6.29
N PHE A 211 3.37 11.75 6.95
CA PHE A 211 2.11 12.29 6.42
C PHE A 211 2.34 13.11 5.16
N THR A 212 3.31 14.05 5.19
CA THR A 212 3.62 14.90 4.04
C THR A 212 4.11 14.08 2.86
N ASP A 213 4.94 13.07 3.10
CA ASP A 213 5.48 12.22 2.06
C ASP A 213 4.39 11.38 1.39
N SER A 214 3.48 10.84 2.20
CA SER A 214 2.30 10.13 1.71
C SER A 214 1.36 11.04 0.93
N LEU A 215 1.07 12.22 1.47
CA LEU A 215 0.16 13.19 0.85
C LEU A 215 0.70 13.63 -0.51
N MET A 216 1.96 14.07 -0.58
CA MET A 216 2.56 14.55 -1.83
C MET A 216 2.67 13.44 -2.87
N THR A 217 3.12 12.24 -2.47
CA THR A 217 3.28 11.13 -3.41
C THR A 217 1.93 10.70 -3.99
N ASN A 218 0.92 10.50 -3.14
CA ASN A 218 -0.40 10.10 -3.61
C ASN A 218 -1.09 11.24 -4.37
N LEU A 219 -0.91 12.51 -3.99
CA LEU A 219 -1.49 13.65 -4.71
C LEU A 219 -1.03 13.66 -6.16
N PHE A 220 0.28 13.59 -6.41
CA PHE A 220 0.80 13.64 -7.78
C PHE A 220 0.46 12.38 -8.58
N ILE A 221 0.48 11.19 -7.95
CA ILE A 221 0.06 9.97 -8.64
C ILE A 221 -1.41 10.05 -9.05
N LEU A 222 -2.29 10.43 -8.11
CA LEU A 222 -3.72 10.53 -8.37
C LEU A 222 -4.05 11.66 -9.34
N PHE A 223 -3.29 12.75 -9.31
CA PHE A 223 -3.35 13.82 -10.30
C PHE A 223 -3.07 13.31 -11.71
N CYS A 224 -1.94 12.61 -11.92
CA CYS A 224 -1.56 12.10 -13.23
C CYS A 224 -2.58 11.12 -13.84
N ILE A 225 -3.33 10.38 -13.02
CA ILE A 225 -4.32 9.40 -13.53
C ILE A 225 -5.76 9.93 -13.59
N SER A 226 -5.99 11.19 -13.24
CA SER A 226 -7.36 11.74 -13.10
C SER A 226 -7.56 13.10 -13.75
N ILE A 227 -6.49 13.89 -13.98
CA ILE A 227 -6.61 15.26 -14.47
C ILE A 227 -7.12 15.34 -15.92
N ASP A 228 -6.72 14.38 -16.75
CA ASP A 228 -7.18 14.18 -18.12
C ASP A 228 -8.70 14.11 -18.22
N MET A 229 -9.35 13.30 -17.39
CA MET A 229 -10.81 13.15 -17.37
C MET A 229 -11.53 14.46 -17.01
N LEU A 230 -10.94 15.29 -16.14
CA LEU A 230 -11.50 16.60 -15.80
C LEU A 230 -11.39 17.58 -16.98
N TYR A 231 -10.26 17.57 -17.69
CA TYR A 231 -10.06 18.39 -18.89
C TYR A 231 -10.97 17.96 -20.04
N VAL A 232 -11.07 16.66 -20.31
CA VAL A 232 -11.98 16.13 -21.32
C VAL A 232 -13.42 16.49 -21.00
N GLN A 233 -13.85 16.40 -19.74
CA GLN A 233 -15.21 16.79 -19.37
C GLN A 233 -15.46 18.29 -19.58
N HIS A 234 -14.45 19.13 -19.34
CA HIS A 234 -14.58 20.58 -19.49
C HIS A 234 -14.62 21.01 -20.95
N TYR A 235 -13.69 20.52 -21.77
CA TYR A 235 -13.52 20.96 -23.16
C TYR A 235 -14.34 20.15 -24.17
N PHE A 236 -14.59 18.87 -23.89
CA PHE A 236 -15.23 17.92 -24.81
C PHE A 236 -16.33 17.08 -24.13
N PRO A 237 -17.36 17.71 -23.53
CA PRO A 237 -18.39 17.01 -22.74
C PRO A 237 -19.16 15.95 -23.55
N GLU A 238 -19.28 16.11 -24.86
CA GLU A 238 -19.95 15.12 -25.74
C GLU A 238 -19.13 13.84 -25.91
N GLN A 239 -17.80 13.95 -25.92
CA GLN A 239 -16.87 12.83 -26.11
C GLN A 239 -16.41 12.22 -24.78
N ALA A 240 -16.62 12.91 -23.66
CA ALA A 240 -16.19 12.51 -22.32
C ALA A 240 -16.67 11.11 -21.92
N SER A 241 -17.84 10.69 -22.39
CA SER A 241 -18.37 9.36 -22.10
C SER A 241 -17.56 8.24 -22.76
N SER A 242 -17.18 8.41 -24.03
CA SER A 242 -16.34 7.45 -24.77
C SER A 242 -14.91 7.45 -24.25
N TYR A 243 -14.37 8.64 -23.96
CA TYR A 243 -13.06 8.78 -23.32
C TYR A 243 -13.01 8.07 -21.97
N ALA A 244 -14.05 8.23 -21.13
CA ALA A 244 -14.13 7.57 -19.84
C ALA A 244 -14.08 6.04 -19.95
N ILE A 245 -14.72 5.44 -20.96
CA ILE A 245 -14.67 3.99 -21.23
C ILE A 245 -13.24 3.56 -21.58
N ALA A 246 -12.59 4.28 -22.49
CA ALA A 246 -11.20 4.01 -22.85
C ALA A 246 -10.28 4.12 -21.62
N LEU A 247 -10.48 5.14 -20.79
CA LEU A 247 -9.74 5.35 -19.55
C LEU A 247 -9.89 4.16 -18.58
N LYS A 248 -11.05 3.49 -18.51
CA LYS A 248 -11.21 2.27 -17.70
C LYS A 248 -10.32 1.13 -18.17
N TYR A 249 -10.17 0.95 -19.49
CA TYR A 249 -9.21 -0.03 -20.02
C TYR A 249 -7.77 0.36 -19.69
N SER A 250 -7.40 1.64 -19.83
CA SER A 250 -6.06 2.13 -19.47
C SER A 250 -5.74 1.90 -17.99
N GLN A 251 -6.71 2.12 -17.10
CA GLN A 251 -6.56 1.90 -15.65
C GLN A 251 -6.29 0.42 -15.29
N LEU A 252 -6.69 -0.55 -16.12
CA LEU A 252 -6.32 -1.96 -15.92
C LEU A 252 -4.80 -2.16 -16.03
N VAL A 253 -4.14 -1.47 -16.96
CA VAL A 253 -2.68 -1.49 -17.11
C VAL A 253 -2.02 -1.01 -15.82
N TYR A 254 -2.51 0.09 -15.25
CA TYR A 254 -2.04 0.60 -13.95
C TYR A 254 -2.21 -0.43 -12.82
N TYR A 255 -3.38 -1.08 -12.70
CA TYR A 255 -3.61 -2.06 -11.62
C TYR A 255 -2.71 -3.29 -11.73
N VAL A 256 -2.48 -3.80 -12.95
CA VAL A 256 -1.55 -4.90 -13.19
C VAL A 256 -0.12 -4.48 -12.82
N SER A 257 0.32 -3.32 -13.30
CA SER A 257 1.64 -2.78 -12.99
C SER A 257 1.85 -2.53 -11.50
N TYR A 258 0.86 -1.95 -10.81
CA TYR A 258 0.92 -1.73 -9.37
C TYR A 258 1.04 -3.03 -8.58
N SER A 259 0.36 -4.10 -9.03
CA SER A 259 0.48 -5.44 -8.43
C SER A 259 1.89 -5.99 -8.58
N LEU A 260 2.53 -5.78 -9.73
CA LEU A 260 3.95 -6.14 -9.93
C LEU A 260 4.86 -5.31 -9.02
N ILE A 261 4.68 -3.99 -8.96
CA ILE A 261 5.46 -3.10 -8.07
C ILE A 261 5.36 -3.58 -6.62
N ALA A 262 4.15 -3.85 -6.12
CA ALA A 262 3.92 -4.32 -4.76
C ALA A 262 4.66 -5.64 -4.44
N ALA A 263 4.84 -6.52 -5.42
CA ALA A 263 5.61 -7.76 -5.26
C ALA A 263 7.14 -7.55 -5.32
N PHE A 264 7.62 -6.53 -6.04
CA PHE A 264 9.04 -6.25 -6.23
C PHE A 264 9.64 -5.39 -5.11
N ILE A 265 8.89 -4.41 -4.60
CA ILE A 265 9.38 -3.46 -3.58
C ILE A 265 9.96 -4.16 -2.34
N PRO A 266 9.33 -5.19 -1.74
CA PRO A 266 9.93 -5.91 -0.60
C PRO A 266 11.24 -6.62 -0.96
N LYS A 267 11.35 -7.18 -2.17
CA LYS A 267 12.55 -7.87 -2.64
C LYS A 267 13.72 -6.90 -2.85
N ILE A 268 13.44 -5.72 -3.42
CA ILE A 268 14.41 -4.64 -3.59
C ILE A 268 14.92 -4.18 -2.21
N GLY A 269 14.02 -4.04 -1.23
CA GLY A 269 14.39 -3.68 0.13
C GLY A 269 15.29 -4.72 0.80
N ALA A 270 15.00 -6.01 0.62
CA ALA A 270 15.77 -7.12 1.21
C ALA A 270 17.17 -7.28 0.59
N GLN A 271 17.31 -7.08 -0.72
CA GLN A 271 18.57 -7.26 -1.45
C GLN A 271 19.39 -5.97 -1.59
N GLY A 272 19.04 -4.91 -0.86
CA GLY A 272 19.62 -3.58 -1.08
C GLY A 272 21.13 -3.45 -0.84
N HIS A 273 21.76 -4.43 -0.20
CA HIS A 273 23.20 -4.47 0.04
C HIS A 273 24.00 -5.15 -1.06
N ASP A 274 23.34 -5.98 -1.88
CA ASP A 274 23.98 -6.73 -2.95
C ASP A 274 23.65 -6.08 -4.29
N ARG A 275 24.64 -5.36 -4.84
CA ARG A 275 24.52 -4.65 -6.11
C ARG A 275 24.26 -5.58 -7.29
N GLN A 276 24.80 -6.79 -7.26
CA GLN A 276 24.61 -7.77 -8.32
C GLN A 276 23.19 -8.34 -8.28
N ALA A 277 22.69 -8.69 -7.09
CA ALA A 277 21.32 -9.16 -6.91
C ALA A 277 20.28 -8.07 -7.26
N LEU A 278 20.54 -6.81 -6.85
CA LEU A 278 19.71 -5.67 -7.21
C LEU A 278 19.68 -5.45 -8.75
N GLY A 279 20.83 -5.54 -9.41
CA GLY A 279 20.91 -5.47 -10.87
C GLY A 279 20.10 -6.56 -11.57
N LYS A 280 20.16 -7.81 -11.08
CA LYS A 280 19.32 -8.90 -11.58
C LYS A 280 17.83 -8.64 -11.37
N LEU A 281 17.41 -8.18 -10.19
CA LEU A 281 16.00 -7.82 -9.92
C LEU A 281 15.48 -6.74 -10.88
N ILE A 282 16.29 -5.71 -11.13
CA ILE A 282 15.92 -4.62 -12.06
C ILE A 282 15.86 -5.15 -13.49
N ALA A 283 16.79 -6.03 -13.91
CA ALA A 283 16.74 -6.65 -15.23
C ALA A 283 15.50 -7.54 -15.41
N VAL A 284 15.11 -8.31 -14.39
CA VAL A 284 13.86 -9.08 -14.40
C VAL A 284 12.66 -8.14 -14.50
N TYR A 285 12.63 -7.03 -13.75
CA TYR A 285 11.56 -6.06 -13.84
C TYR A 285 11.48 -5.41 -15.24
N ALA A 286 12.62 -5.05 -15.83
CA ALA A 286 12.69 -4.52 -17.19
C ALA A 286 12.17 -5.54 -18.22
N GLY A 287 12.52 -6.82 -18.08
CA GLY A 287 11.97 -7.89 -18.91
C GLY A 287 10.46 -8.03 -18.77
N LEU A 288 9.92 -7.94 -17.55
CA LEU A 288 8.47 -7.94 -17.31
C LEU A 288 7.78 -6.71 -17.94
N MET A 289 8.41 -5.53 -17.91
CA MET A 289 7.87 -4.34 -18.57
C MET A 289 7.87 -4.47 -20.11
N ALA A 290 8.86 -5.13 -20.69
CA ALA A 290 8.88 -5.43 -22.12
C ALA A 290 7.76 -6.40 -22.51
N VAL A 291 7.52 -7.46 -21.71
CA VAL A 291 6.37 -8.36 -21.90
C VAL A 291 5.05 -7.59 -21.72
N ALA A 292 4.95 -6.72 -20.72
CA ALA A 292 3.78 -5.89 -20.49
C ALA A 292 3.51 -4.96 -21.69
N ALA A 293 4.54 -4.43 -22.37
CA ALA A 293 4.38 -3.63 -23.57
C ALA A 293 3.71 -4.42 -24.71
N ILE A 294 4.12 -5.68 -24.90
CA ILE A 294 3.51 -6.59 -25.89
C ILE A 294 2.04 -6.86 -25.51
N CYS A 295 1.76 -7.14 -24.24
CA CYS A 295 0.40 -7.36 -23.76
C CYS A 295 -0.48 -6.10 -23.93
N VAL A 296 0.07 -4.92 -23.68
CA VAL A 296 -0.62 -3.63 -23.91
C VAL A 296 -0.94 -3.48 -25.38
N TYR A 297 0.05 -3.64 -26.28
CA TYR A 297 -0.18 -3.54 -27.72
C TYR A 297 -1.25 -4.52 -28.22
N VAL A 298 -1.14 -5.79 -27.85
CA VAL A 298 -2.11 -6.83 -28.26
C VAL A 298 -3.49 -6.53 -27.67
N GLY A 299 -3.54 -6.19 -26.39
CA GLY A 299 -4.77 -5.88 -25.68
C GLY A 299 -5.50 -4.69 -26.28
N THR A 300 -4.81 -3.56 -26.49
CA THR A 300 -5.42 -2.33 -26.98
C THR A 300 -5.75 -2.36 -28.47
N THR A 301 -5.05 -3.16 -29.26
CA THR A 301 -5.28 -3.23 -30.72
C THR A 301 -6.33 -4.28 -31.10
N PHE A 302 -6.33 -5.44 -30.44
CA PHE A 302 -7.16 -6.57 -30.88
C PHE A 302 -8.24 -6.99 -29.88
N VAL A 303 -7.98 -6.87 -28.57
CA VAL A 303 -8.88 -7.43 -27.55
C VAL A 303 -9.90 -6.38 -27.08
N PHE A 304 -9.42 -5.27 -26.53
CA PHE A 304 -10.27 -4.27 -25.86
C PHE A 304 -11.28 -3.57 -26.79
N PRO A 305 -10.94 -3.20 -28.05
CA PRO A 305 -11.92 -2.62 -28.95
C PRO A 305 -13.10 -3.57 -29.23
N SER A 306 -12.81 -4.86 -29.43
CA SER A 306 -13.83 -5.88 -29.69
C SER A 306 -14.75 -6.15 -28.50
N SER A 307 -14.29 -5.87 -27.27
CA SER A 307 -15.09 -6.07 -26.07
C SER A 307 -16.00 -4.87 -25.73
N ILE A 308 -15.85 -3.71 -26.36
CA ILE A 308 -16.68 -2.52 -26.05
C ILE A 308 -18.18 -2.80 -26.24
N PRO A 309 -18.67 -3.31 -27.39
CA PRO A 309 -20.10 -3.54 -27.58
C PRO A 309 -20.68 -4.57 -26.62
N ILE A 310 -19.86 -5.56 -26.23
CA ILE A 310 -20.26 -6.67 -25.36
C ILE A 310 -20.37 -6.20 -23.91
N LEU A 311 -19.38 -5.43 -23.43
CA LEU A 311 -19.30 -5.03 -22.04
C LEU A 311 -20.08 -3.76 -21.77
N PHE A 312 -19.90 -2.72 -22.58
CA PHE A 312 -20.44 -1.38 -22.28
C PHE A 312 -21.63 -1.00 -23.18
N GLY A 313 -21.73 -1.60 -24.37
CA GLY A 313 -22.77 -1.35 -25.36
C GLY A 313 -22.24 -0.67 -26.62
N ALA A 314 -22.92 -0.89 -27.75
CA ALA A 314 -22.49 -0.41 -29.07
C ALA A 314 -22.43 1.13 -29.19
N SER A 315 -23.17 1.85 -28.34
CA SER A 315 -23.14 3.32 -28.29
C SER A 315 -21.77 3.90 -27.90
N TYR A 316 -20.90 3.09 -27.31
CA TYR A 316 -19.57 3.50 -26.85
C TYR A 316 -18.44 3.12 -27.83
N GLN A 317 -18.76 2.66 -29.04
CA GLN A 317 -17.75 2.18 -30.00
C GLN A 317 -16.68 3.24 -30.31
N SER A 318 -17.03 4.52 -30.31
CA SER A 318 -16.09 5.64 -30.46
C SER A 318 -14.96 5.66 -29.43
N ALA A 319 -15.08 4.94 -28.31
CA ALA A 319 -14.00 4.78 -27.35
C ALA A 319 -12.77 4.07 -27.93
N GLU A 320 -12.92 3.29 -29.02
CA GLU A 320 -11.82 2.56 -29.66
C GLU A 320 -10.68 3.49 -30.10
N ALA A 321 -10.98 4.73 -30.48
CA ALA A 321 -10.00 5.72 -30.93
C ALA A 321 -8.97 6.09 -29.85
N TYR A 322 -9.35 6.00 -28.58
CA TYR A 322 -8.52 6.42 -27.45
C TYR A 322 -7.74 5.27 -26.80
N ILE A 323 -8.20 4.02 -26.98
CA ILE A 323 -7.67 2.84 -26.27
C ILE A 323 -6.17 2.59 -26.52
N PRO A 324 -5.65 2.63 -27.77
CA PRO A 324 -4.22 2.43 -28.02
C PRO A 324 -3.34 3.43 -27.30
N TRP A 325 -3.65 4.73 -27.41
CA TRP A 325 -2.91 5.79 -26.75
C TRP A 325 -2.99 5.67 -25.22
N GLY A 326 -4.18 5.45 -24.68
CA GLY A 326 -4.39 5.26 -23.25
C GLY A 326 -3.57 4.11 -22.66
N GLY A 327 -3.46 2.98 -23.36
CA GLY A 327 -2.62 1.86 -22.92
C GLY A 327 -1.13 2.22 -22.86
N TRP A 328 -0.60 2.89 -23.88
CA TRP A 328 0.80 3.31 -23.92
C TRP A 328 1.14 4.36 -22.86
N VAL A 329 0.24 5.34 -22.66
CA VAL A 329 0.34 6.35 -21.60
C VAL A 329 0.47 5.68 -20.23
N TYR A 330 -0.42 4.73 -19.93
CA TYR A 330 -0.43 4.04 -18.64
C TYR A 330 0.74 3.05 -18.48
N TRP A 331 1.26 2.48 -19.58
CA TRP A 331 2.48 1.69 -19.56
C TRP A 331 3.71 2.55 -19.23
N LEU A 332 3.86 3.73 -19.85
CA LEU A 332 4.92 4.68 -19.52
C LEU A 332 4.80 5.16 -18.06
N PHE A 333 3.60 5.50 -17.62
CA PHE A 333 3.34 5.90 -16.25
C PHE A 333 3.67 4.77 -15.25
N SER A 334 3.50 3.51 -15.62
CA SER A 334 3.90 2.36 -14.80
C SER A 334 5.41 2.33 -14.51
N ILE A 335 6.24 2.74 -15.47
CA ILE A 335 7.69 2.89 -15.27
C ILE A 335 7.99 4.01 -14.26
N VAL A 336 7.33 5.17 -14.43
CA VAL A 336 7.42 6.29 -13.48
C VAL A 336 7.05 5.82 -12.06
N LEU A 337 5.92 5.13 -11.93
CA LEU A 337 5.41 4.63 -10.65
C LEU A 337 6.38 3.67 -9.97
N PHE A 338 7.02 2.78 -10.71
CA PHE A 338 8.01 1.87 -10.15
C PHE A 338 9.16 2.63 -9.49
N PHE A 339 9.77 3.57 -10.21
CA PHE A 339 10.89 4.34 -9.67
C PHE A 339 10.49 5.29 -8.54
N VAL A 340 9.28 5.87 -8.58
CA VAL A 340 8.71 6.62 -7.46
C VAL A 340 8.65 5.74 -6.20
N HIS A 341 8.13 4.51 -6.30
CA HIS A 341 8.08 3.59 -5.15
C HIS A 341 9.46 3.15 -4.69
N VAL A 342 10.42 2.98 -5.60
CA VAL A 342 11.83 2.73 -5.25
C VAL A 342 12.42 3.92 -4.48
N HIS A 343 12.14 5.16 -4.88
CA HIS A 343 12.59 6.34 -4.14
C HIS A 343 11.96 6.47 -2.76
N VAL A 344 10.66 6.18 -2.65
CA VAL A 344 9.96 6.11 -1.36
C VAL A 344 10.61 5.06 -0.46
N LEU A 345 10.90 3.87 -0.98
CA LEU A 345 11.58 2.79 -0.25
C LEU A 345 12.96 3.22 0.27
N VAL A 346 13.72 3.96 -0.54
CA VAL A 346 15.06 4.45 -0.19
C VAL A 346 15.00 5.73 0.69
N GLY A 347 13.82 6.32 0.88
CA GLY A 347 13.63 7.55 1.67
C GLY A 347 14.18 8.81 1.00
N ARG A 348 14.36 8.80 -0.33
CA ARG A 348 14.90 9.95 -1.08
C ARG A 348 13.73 10.81 -1.55
N ARG A 349 13.55 12.02 -1.01
CA ARG A 349 12.39 12.89 -1.35
C ARG A 349 12.53 13.68 -2.66
N LYS A 350 13.69 13.62 -3.34
CA LYS A 350 13.96 14.43 -4.54
C LYS A 350 12.98 14.15 -5.70
N PHE A 351 12.44 12.93 -5.81
CA PHE A 351 11.47 12.59 -6.86
C PHE A 351 10.21 13.47 -6.81
N MET A 352 9.84 14.02 -5.64
CA MET A 352 8.66 14.86 -5.50
C MET A 352 8.75 16.12 -6.36
N PHE A 353 9.94 16.70 -6.52
CA PHE A 353 10.15 17.85 -7.41
C PHE A 353 9.96 17.47 -8.88
N SER A 354 10.39 16.27 -9.28
CA SER A 354 10.18 15.75 -10.63
C SER A 354 8.70 15.48 -10.91
N LEU A 355 7.96 14.89 -9.95
CA LEU A 355 6.51 14.71 -10.06
C LEU A 355 5.78 16.05 -10.16
N MET A 356 6.17 17.05 -9.37
CA MET A 356 5.60 18.39 -9.43
C MET A 356 5.89 19.08 -10.77
N ALA A 357 7.12 18.97 -11.28
CA ALA A 357 7.48 19.49 -12.59
C ALA A 357 6.71 18.80 -13.71
N GLY A 358 6.52 17.47 -13.63
CA GLY A 358 5.70 16.70 -14.55
C GLY A 358 4.23 17.13 -14.54
N ALA A 359 3.64 17.30 -13.35
CA ALA A 359 2.28 17.80 -13.21
C ALA A 359 2.10 19.21 -13.78
N ALA A 360 3.06 20.12 -13.53
CA ALA A 360 3.03 21.47 -14.11
C ALA A 360 3.19 21.44 -15.64
N ALA A 361 4.12 20.63 -16.16
CA ALA A 361 4.31 20.45 -17.59
C ALA A 361 3.05 19.89 -18.27
N LEU A 362 2.34 18.98 -17.59
CA LEU A 362 1.09 18.42 -18.10
C LEU A 362 -0.02 19.48 -18.19
N LEU A 363 -0.20 20.31 -17.16
CA LEU A 363 -1.17 21.41 -17.19
C LEU A 363 -0.87 22.42 -18.31
N VAL A 364 0.41 22.76 -18.50
CA VAL A 364 0.83 23.64 -19.58
C VAL A 364 0.56 22.99 -20.94
N ALA A 365 0.91 21.71 -21.11
CA ALA A 365 0.66 20.98 -22.35
C ALA A 365 -0.84 20.92 -22.68
N PHE A 366 -1.69 20.59 -21.71
CA PHE A 366 -3.14 20.56 -21.90
C PHE A 366 -3.72 21.94 -22.24
N HIS A 367 -3.17 23.01 -21.66
CA HIS A 367 -3.63 24.36 -21.99
C HIS A 367 -3.24 24.79 -23.40
N ILE A 368 -2.12 24.29 -23.93
CA ILE A 368 -1.64 24.61 -25.27
C ILE A 368 -2.29 23.70 -26.33
N ALA A 369 -2.43 22.41 -26.04
CA ALA A 369 -2.91 21.38 -26.96
C ALA A 369 -4.26 20.80 -26.46
N HIS A 370 -5.36 21.32 -27.00
CA HIS A 370 -6.73 20.89 -26.67
C HIS A 370 -7.69 21.08 -27.85
N THR A 371 -7.33 20.58 -29.03
CA THR A 371 -8.21 20.57 -30.21
C THR A 371 -9.08 19.31 -30.30
N ASP A 372 -8.57 18.19 -29.80
CA ASP A 372 -9.26 16.88 -29.70
C ASP A 372 -8.89 16.21 -28.35
N PRO A 373 -9.77 15.39 -27.72
CA PRO A 373 -9.40 14.62 -26.53
C PRO A 373 -8.13 13.78 -26.66
N VAL A 374 -7.77 13.33 -27.87
CA VAL A 374 -6.51 12.63 -28.13
C VAL A 374 -5.28 13.49 -27.79
N ASP A 375 -5.37 14.82 -27.90
CA ASP A 375 -4.27 15.74 -27.58
C ASP A 375 -3.83 15.63 -26.12
N PHE A 376 -4.76 15.35 -25.21
CA PHE A 376 -4.44 15.10 -23.80
C PHE A 376 -3.63 13.82 -23.63
N LEU A 377 -4.03 12.73 -24.30
CA LEU A 377 -3.28 11.45 -24.26
C LEU A 377 -1.89 11.59 -24.89
N LEU A 378 -1.75 12.38 -25.97
CA LEU A 378 -0.46 12.66 -26.60
C LEU A 378 0.44 13.49 -25.67
N SER A 379 -0.13 14.50 -25.02
CA SER A 379 0.56 15.31 -24.01
C SER A 379 1.05 14.44 -22.85
N GLU A 380 0.20 13.55 -22.34
CA GLU A 380 0.57 12.57 -21.31
C GLU A 380 1.66 11.61 -21.78
N PHE A 381 1.57 11.10 -23.02
CA PHE A 381 2.58 10.22 -23.59
C PHE A 381 3.95 10.88 -23.60
N ILE A 382 4.02 12.14 -24.02
CA ILE A 382 5.26 12.92 -24.05
C ILE A 382 5.77 13.19 -22.63
N VAL A 383 4.91 13.70 -21.74
CA VAL A 383 5.30 14.07 -20.38
C VAL A 383 5.72 12.84 -19.56
N TYR A 384 4.92 11.76 -19.58
CA TYR A 384 5.26 10.51 -18.88
C TYR A 384 6.46 9.81 -19.51
N GLY A 385 6.63 9.90 -20.84
CA GLY A 385 7.85 9.42 -21.50
C GLY A 385 9.10 10.15 -21.01
N ALA A 386 9.05 11.49 -20.93
CA ALA A 386 10.14 12.30 -20.40
C ALA A 386 10.42 12.00 -18.91
N MET A 387 9.36 11.85 -18.10
CA MET A 387 9.48 11.47 -16.69
C MET A 387 10.08 10.06 -16.54
N ALA A 388 9.63 9.08 -17.32
CA ALA A 388 10.14 7.72 -17.29
C ALA A 388 11.63 7.70 -17.64
N LEU A 389 12.04 8.41 -18.69
CA LEU A 389 13.44 8.55 -19.07
C LEU A 389 14.26 9.20 -17.94
N TYR A 390 13.76 10.29 -17.36
CA TYR A 390 14.40 10.96 -16.22
C TYR A 390 14.61 9.99 -15.05
N PHE A 391 13.58 9.22 -14.68
CA PHE A 391 13.67 8.28 -13.56
C PHE A 391 14.60 7.10 -13.83
N VAL A 392 14.64 6.59 -15.06
CA VAL A 392 15.63 5.57 -15.46
C VAL A 392 17.05 6.12 -15.35
N ILE A 393 17.29 7.36 -15.81
CA ILE A 393 18.60 8.02 -15.72
C ILE A 393 18.98 8.30 -14.26
N ASP A 394 18.08 8.88 -13.45
CA ASP A 394 18.33 9.12 -12.02
C ASP A 394 18.63 7.80 -11.30
N ALA A 395 17.90 6.73 -11.64
CA ALA A 395 18.17 5.42 -11.08
C ALA A 395 19.56 4.90 -11.47
N TYR A 396 19.93 5.01 -12.75
CA TYR A 396 21.25 4.63 -13.24
C TYR A 396 22.38 5.39 -12.53
N VAL A 397 22.22 6.71 -12.37
CA VAL A 397 23.26 7.60 -11.82
C VAL A 397 23.35 7.50 -10.29
N HIS A 398 22.21 7.45 -9.60
CA HIS A 398 22.14 7.66 -8.16
C HIS A 398 21.68 6.42 -7.38
N LEU A 399 20.68 5.67 -7.83
CA LEU A 399 20.21 4.48 -7.09
C LEU A 399 21.29 3.41 -6.98
N PHE A 400 22.10 3.20 -8.02
CA PHE A 400 23.23 2.25 -7.96
C PHE A 400 24.45 2.75 -7.16
N LYS A 401 24.44 4.01 -6.72
CA LYS A 401 25.46 4.60 -5.81
C LYS A 401 24.99 4.67 -4.36
N ILE A 402 23.70 4.49 -4.10
CA ILE A 402 23.14 4.62 -2.76
C ILE A 402 23.37 3.33 -1.98
N LYS A 403 24.12 3.43 -0.87
CA LYS A 403 24.06 2.44 0.20
C LYS A 403 22.64 2.43 0.73
N ILE A 404 21.84 1.45 0.31
CA ILE A 404 20.54 1.20 0.91
C ILE A 404 20.80 1.03 2.41
N LYS A 405 20.11 1.82 3.22
CA LYS A 405 20.28 1.86 4.68
C LYS A 405 19.58 0.66 5.29
N GLY A 406 19.99 -0.53 4.88
CA GLY A 406 19.61 -1.77 5.51
C GLY A 406 20.72 -2.27 6.43
N ILE A 407 20.33 -3.35 7.10
CA ILE A 407 21.01 -4.17 8.08
C ILE A 407 22.50 -4.38 7.75
N TYR A 408 23.33 -4.25 8.78
CA TYR A 408 24.78 -4.38 8.75
C TYR A 408 25.24 -5.54 7.85
N PRO A 409 26.24 -5.33 6.97
CA PRO A 409 26.81 -6.40 6.19
C PRO A 409 27.39 -7.46 7.14
N MET A 410 27.03 -8.72 6.87
CA MET A 410 27.70 -9.88 7.44
C MET A 410 29.18 -9.79 7.06
N ASN A 411 30.01 -9.33 7.98
CA ASN A 411 31.45 -9.53 7.85
C ASN A 411 31.68 -11.03 7.82
N THR A 412 32.41 -11.44 6.79
CA THR A 412 32.99 -12.76 6.55
C THR A 412 33.21 -13.53 7.85
N ILE A 413 32.57 -14.69 7.95
CA ILE A 413 32.80 -15.66 9.02
C ILE A 413 34.31 -15.92 9.06
N HIS A 414 34.94 -15.53 10.17
CA HIS A 414 36.35 -15.80 10.40
C HIS A 414 36.56 -17.32 10.35
N GLU A 415 37.44 -17.78 9.47
CA GLU A 415 38.05 -19.10 9.58
C GLU A 415 38.81 -19.15 10.92
N GLN A 416 38.18 -19.75 11.93
CA GLN A 416 38.88 -20.28 13.09
C GLN A 416 38.66 -21.78 13.12
N ASP A 417 39.71 -22.51 13.48
CA ASP A 417 39.89 -23.97 13.45
C ASP A 417 39.05 -24.70 14.53
N GLY A 418 37.79 -24.31 14.68
CA GLY A 418 36.85 -24.80 15.69
C GLY A 418 35.38 -24.65 15.26
N LYS A 419 34.48 -25.36 15.94
CA LYS A 419 33.04 -25.27 15.64
C LYS A 419 32.51 -23.87 15.96
N THR A 420 31.88 -23.23 14.98
CA THR A 420 31.18 -21.95 15.18
C THR A 420 29.96 -22.15 16.08
N VAL A 421 29.90 -21.45 17.19
CA VAL A 421 28.81 -21.56 18.17
C VAL A 421 27.76 -20.48 17.91
N VAL A 422 26.54 -20.93 17.66
CA VAL A 422 25.40 -20.08 17.34
C VAL A 422 24.33 -20.20 18.43
N LEU A 423 24.00 -19.08 19.07
CA LEU A 423 22.92 -18.96 20.04
C LEU A 423 21.63 -18.50 19.35
N LEU A 424 20.66 -19.39 19.21
CA LEU A 424 19.32 -19.07 18.73
C LEU A 424 18.42 -18.69 19.91
N LEU A 425 17.78 -17.53 19.83
CA LEU A 425 16.80 -17.05 20.81
C LEU A 425 15.41 -17.16 20.22
N SER A 426 14.53 -17.91 20.88
CA SER A 426 13.14 -18.08 20.47
C SER A 426 12.20 -18.10 21.68
N TRP A 427 10.93 -17.80 21.43
CA TRP A 427 9.87 -17.89 22.45
C TRP A 427 9.35 -19.31 22.64
N ARG A 428 9.59 -20.18 21.66
CA ARG A 428 9.15 -21.57 21.66
C ARG A 428 10.22 -22.43 21.03
N ASP A 429 10.46 -23.57 21.67
CA ASP A 429 11.25 -24.64 21.10
C ASP A 429 10.36 -25.79 20.62
N ILE A 430 10.97 -26.86 20.12
CA ILE A 430 10.26 -28.02 19.56
C ILE A 430 9.37 -28.74 20.59
N ARG A 431 9.65 -28.61 21.89
CA ARG A 431 8.87 -29.26 22.97
C ARG A 431 7.88 -28.32 23.65
N SER A 432 7.77 -27.07 23.22
CA SER A 432 6.83 -26.12 23.80
C SER A 432 5.37 -26.61 23.64
N PRO A 433 4.49 -26.43 24.65
CA PRO A 433 3.09 -26.86 24.59
C PRO A 433 2.27 -26.27 23.43
N LYS A 434 2.74 -25.15 22.85
CA LYS A 434 2.15 -24.50 21.68
C LYS A 434 3.09 -24.54 20.46
N SER A 435 3.93 -25.56 20.33
CA SER A 435 4.77 -25.77 19.15
C SER A 435 3.91 -26.06 17.92
N GLY A 436 4.35 -25.56 16.76
CA GLY A 436 3.68 -25.78 15.47
C GLY A 436 4.70 -25.89 14.33
N GLY A 437 4.25 -25.66 13.09
CA GLY A 437 5.08 -25.83 11.89
C GLY A 437 6.38 -25.02 11.90
N ALA A 438 6.38 -23.82 12.50
CA ALA A 438 7.55 -22.96 12.57
C ALA A 438 8.66 -23.55 13.47
N GLU A 439 8.30 -24.13 14.61
CA GLU A 439 9.26 -24.76 15.53
C GLU A 439 9.85 -26.05 14.94
N ILE A 440 9.03 -26.84 14.23
CA ILE A 440 9.48 -28.04 13.49
C ILE A 440 10.45 -27.63 12.37
N PHE A 441 10.08 -26.64 11.55
CA PHE A 441 10.94 -26.12 10.48
C PHE A 441 12.28 -25.61 11.03
N THR A 442 12.24 -24.86 12.12
CA THR A 442 13.45 -24.35 12.79
C THR A 442 14.34 -25.50 13.26
N HIS A 443 13.77 -26.50 13.93
CA HIS A 443 14.54 -27.66 14.41
C HIS A 443 15.19 -28.42 13.26
N GLU A 444 14.43 -28.73 12.20
CA GLU A 444 14.94 -29.41 11.00
C GLU A 444 16.03 -28.60 10.29
N MET A 445 15.87 -27.28 10.20
CA MET A 445 16.88 -26.39 9.64
C MET A 445 18.17 -26.44 10.45
N LEU A 446 18.10 -26.35 11.78
CA LEU A 446 19.26 -26.43 12.65
C LEU A 446 19.95 -27.79 12.51
N LYS A 447 19.19 -28.88 12.61
CA LYS A 447 19.68 -30.27 12.50
C LYS A 447 20.46 -30.50 11.20
N ARG A 448 19.90 -30.06 10.06
CA ARG A 448 20.56 -30.18 8.74
C ARG A 448 21.80 -29.30 8.60
N SER A 449 21.86 -28.20 9.36
CA SER A 449 22.99 -27.26 9.33
C SER A 449 24.18 -27.71 10.18
N GLN A 450 24.05 -28.76 10.99
CA GLN A 450 25.10 -29.26 11.89
C GLN A 450 26.21 -30.07 11.19
N GLN A 451 26.64 -29.68 9.98
CA GLN A 451 27.64 -30.37 9.14
C GLN A 451 29.08 -30.38 9.72
N GLY A 452 29.25 -30.69 11.01
CA GLY A 452 30.53 -30.69 11.72
C GLY A 452 31.07 -29.29 12.07
N ARG A 453 30.59 -28.24 11.40
CA ARG A 453 31.08 -26.85 11.53
C ARG A 453 30.32 -25.97 12.51
N PHE A 454 29.03 -26.26 12.76
CA PHE A 454 28.17 -25.43 13.62
C PHE A 454 27.70 -26.16 14.86
N GLN A 455 27.75 -25.48 15.99
CA GLN A 455 27.12 -25.91 17.24
C GLN A 455 25.98 -24.94 17.56
N PHE A 456 24.75 -25.46 17.69
CA PHE A 456 23.57 -24.65 17.96
C PHE A 456 23.13 -24.78 19.42
N ILE A 457 22.89 -23.64 20.04
CA ILE A 457 22.28 -23.51 21.36
C ILE A 457 20.94 -22.80 21.17
N HIS A 458 19.84 -23.44 21.52
CA HIS A 458 18.50 -22.87 21.42
C HIS A 458 18.04 -22.46 22.82
N PHE A 459 17.84 -21.16 23.03
CA PHE A 459 17.40 -20.59 24.29
C PHE A 459 15.92 -20.18 24.24
N SER A 460 15.12 -20.67 25.17
CA SER A 460 13.68 -20.41 25.24
C SER A 460 13.16 -20.30 26.69
N PRO A 461 11.90 -19.88 26.91
CA PRO A 461 11.27 -19.96 28.23
C PRO A 461 11.11 -21.41 28.67
N GLN A 462 11.05 -21.62 29.98
CA GLN A 462 10.66 -22.90 30.57
C GLN A 462 9.15 -22.96 30.72
N PHE A 463 8.57 -24.07 30.28
CA PHE A 463 7.16 -24.41 30.53
C PHE A 463 7.10 -25.67 31.41
N GLU A 464 5.95 -25.90 32.03
CA GLU A 464 5.73 -26.96 33.00
C GLU A 464 6.07 -28.35 32.44
N GLY A 465 6.78 -29.16 33.22
CA GLY A 465 7.14 -30.54 32.84
C GLY A 465 8.35 -30.69 31.92
N MET A 466 9.07 -29.61 31.56
CA MET A 466 10.26 -29.69 30.70
C MET A 466 11.59 -29.54 31.45
N PRO A 467 12.63 -30.31 31.07
CA PRO A 467 13.96 -30.14 31.63
C PRO A 467 14.56 -28.79 31.21
N GLU A 468 15.23 -28.12 32.16
CA GLU A 468 15.92 -26.83 31.92
C GLU A 468 17.03 -26.93 30.87
N HIS A 469 17.62 -28.11 30.72
CA HIS A 469 18.68 -28.37 29.76
C HIS A 469 18.44 -29.73 29.09
N GLU A 470 18.44 -29.75 27.77
CA GLU A 470 18.20 -30.96 26.99
C GLU A 470 19.00 -30.92 25.69
N VAL A 471 19.41 -32.07 25.18
CA VAL A 471 20.00 -32.18 23.84
C VAL A 471 19.09 -33.01 22.98
N ILE A 472 18.62 -32.45 21.87
CA ILE A 472 17.75 -33.13 20.90
C ILE A 472 18.42 -33.00 19.53
N ASP A 473 18.67 -34.13 18.88
CA ASP A 473 19.29 -34.19 17.55
C ASP A 473 20.58 -33.37 17.42
N GLY A 474 21.40 -33.36 18.48
CA GLY A 474 22.67 -32.63 18.53
C GLY A 474 22.55 -31.13 18.84
N ILE A 475 21.33 -30.60 19.01
CA ILE A 475 21.07 -29.19 19.37
C ILE A 475 20.90 -29.08 20.89
N THR A 476 21.58 -28.13 21.52
CA THR A 476 21.45 -27.89 22.96
C THR A 476 20.30 -26.92 23.25
N TYR A 477 19.27 -27.39 23.93
CA TYR A 477 18.13 -26.59 24.39
C TYR A 477 18.35 -26.13 25.82
N ILE A 478 18.24 -24.82 26.06
CA ILE A 478 18.33 -24.19 27.38
C ILE A 478 17.02 -23.44 27.63
N ARG A 479 16.27 -23.90 28.63
CA ARG A 479 14.95 -23.38 28.99
C ARG A 479 15.03 -22.69 30.35
N LYS A 480 14.91 -21.36 30.40
CA LYS A 480 15.00 -20.60 31.65
C LYS A 480 14.01 -19.45 31.75
N GLY A 481 13.47 -19.30 32.96
CA GLY A 481 12.47 -18.28 33.27
C GLY A 481 11.16 -18.54 32.56
N ASN A 482 10.31 -17.52 32.56
CA ASN A 482 9.01 -17.51 31.93
C ASN A 482 8.97 -16.46 30.80
N ILE A 483 7.80 -16.25 30.20
CA ILE A 483 7.61 -15.30 29.10
C ILE A 483 8.01 -13.84 29.43
N TYR A 484 8.13 -13.47 30.71
CA TYR A 484 8.55 -12.13 31.12
C TYR A 484 10.04 -12.06 31.45
N SER A 485 10.62 -13.14 31.97
CA SER A 485 12.00 -13.18 32.48
C SER A 485 13.01 -13.83 31.52
N VAL A 486 12.56 -14.51 30.47
CA VAL A 486 13.44 -15.21 29.51
C VAL A 486 14.49 -14.27 28.88
N ILE A 487 14.12 -13.02 28.58
CA ILE A 487 15.03 -12.04 27.97
C ILE A 487 16.18 -11.71 28.94
N TYR A 488 15.86 -11.54 30.23
CA TYR A 488 16.86 -11.31 31.26
C TYR A 488 17.84 -12.50 31.38
N TYR A 489 17.31 -13.73 31.38
CA TYR A 489 18.14 -14.94 31.46
C TYR A 489 18.99 -15.15 30.21
N ALA A 490 18.44 -14.92 29.02
CA ALA A 490 19.18 -14.96 27.75
C ALA A 490 20.30 -13.92 27.72
N MET A 491 20.03 -12.70 28.19
CA MET A 491 21.05 -11.64 28.31
C MET A 491 22.17 -12.03 29.27
N ARG A 492 21.84 -12.58 30.45
CA ARG A 492 22.83 -13.04 31.44
C ARG A 492 23.64 -14.21 30.90
N TYR A 493 22.99 -15.14 30.18
CA TYR A 493 23.65 -16.28 29.55
C TYR A 493 24.66 -15.81 28.49
N TYR A 494 24.25 -14.95 27.57
CA TYR A 494 25.13 -14.39 26.55
C TYR A 494 26.30 -13.63 27.17
N ARG A 495 26.05 -12.74 28.14
CA ARG A 495 27.14 -11.96 28.79
C ARG A 495 28.22 -12.85 29.40
N ARG A 496 27.84 -14.00 29.97
CA ARG A 496 28.79 -14.99 30.53
C ARG A 496 29.56 -15.76 29.46
N HIS A 497 28.92 -16.05 28.32
CA HIS A 497 29.49 -16.91 27.27
C HIS A 497 29.91 -16.16 26.00
N ARG A 498 29.90 -14.82 26.01
CA ARG A 498 30.10 -13.96 24.83
C ARG A 498 31.41 -14.20 24.08
N ARG A 499 32.44 -14.74 24.74
CA ARG A 499 33.73 -15.10 24.11
C ARG A 499 33.67 -16.42 23.33
N LYS A 500 32.74 -17.31 23.69
CA LYS A 500 32.54 -18.62 23.06
C LYS A 500 31.40 -18.62 22.04
N ILE A 501 30.49 -17.64 22.11
CA ILE A 501 29.38 -17.49 21.16
C ILE A 501 29.86 -16.60 20.02
N ASP A 502 29.83 -17.11 18.80
CA ASP A 502 30.24 -16.39 17.59
C ASP A 502 29.08 -15.58 17.03
N TYR A 503 27.89 -16.20 16.98
CA TYR A 503 26.68 -15.57 16.46
C TYR A 503 25.47 -15.77 17.36
N VAL A 504 24.57 -14.78 17.36
CA VAL A 504 23.27 -14.81 18.05
C VAL A 504 22.18 -14.57 17.03
N ILE A 505 21.33 -15.57 16.80
CA ILE A 505 20.15 -15.45 15.95
C ILE A 505 18.95 -15.09 16.83
N ASN A 506 18.34 -13.94 16.58
CA ASN A 506 17.06 -13.58 17.19
C ASN A 506 15.93 -14.04 16.26
N GLN A 507 15.27 -15.15 16.58
CA GLN A 507 14.14 -15.67 15.84
C GLN A 507 12.87 -14.96 16.30
N ALA A 508 12.30 -14.13 15.43
CA ALA A 508 11.14 -13.31 15.76
C ALA A 508 9.93 -13.69 14.91
N ASN A 509 8.83 -14.07 15.58
CA ASN A 509 7.50 -14.18 14.97
C ASN A 509 6.60 -13.01 15.40
N THR A 510 6.64 -12.60 16.69
CA THR A 510 5.82 -11.49 17.23
C THR A 510 6.55 -10.65 18.28
N HIS A 511 7.33 -11.27 19.18
CA HIS A 511 8.10 -10.57 20.21
C HIS A 511 9.60 -10.77 19.97
N GLN A 512 10.42 -9.74 20.22
CA GLN A 512 11.86 -9.78 19.99
C GLN A 512 12.62 -9.88 21.32
N PHE A 513 13.80 -10.53 21.32
CA PHE A 513 14.70 -10.54 22.46
C PHE A 513 15.49 -9.23 22.64
N PHE A 514 15.19 -8.19 21.85
CA PHE A 514 15.86 -6.89 21.86
C PHE A 514 17.40 -6.98 21.83
N THR A 515 17.94 -7.94 21.08
CA THR A 515 19.39 -8.21 21.01
C THR A 515 20.22 -7.00 20.62
N ARG A 516 19.60 -5.96 20.02
CA ARG A 516 20.21 -4.64 19.78
C ARG A 516 20.86 -4.00 21.02
N PHE A 517 20.30 -4.20 22.21
CA PHE A 517 20.75 -3.49 23.40
C PHE A 517 21.83 -4.24 24.19
N TRP A 518 22.07 -5.51 23.88
CA TRP A 518 22.91 -6.35 24.75
C TRP A 518 23.74 -7.42 24.03
N VAL A 519 23.55 -7.61 22.72
CA VAL A 519 24.43 -8.40 21.85
C VAL A 519 25.30 -7.46 21.03
N GLU A 520 26.56 -7.82 20.85
CA GLU A 520 27.50 -7.05 20.05
C GLU A 520 27.06 -7.01 18.58
N ALA A 521 27.19 -5.86 17.93
CA ALA A 521 26.65 -5.67 16.58
C ALA A 521 27.25 -6.65 15.56
N SER A 522 28.54 -7.02 15.73
CA SER A 522 29.28 -7.97 14.90
C SER A 522 28.79 -9.42 15.01
N LYS A 523 28.10 -9.77 16.11
CA LYS A 523 27.67 -11.15 16.42
C LYS A 523 26.18 -11.38 16.18
N ARG A 524 25.42 -10.37 15.77
CA ARG A 524 23.95 -10.43 15.80
C ARG A 524 23.37 -10.70 14.41
N ILE A 525 22.55 -11.74 14.31
CA ILE A 525 21.80 -12.16 13.12
C ILE A 525 20.29 -12.08 13.45
N PHE A 526 19.48 -11.57 12.51
CA PHE A 526 18.03 -11.49 12.68
C PHE A 526 17.35 -12.42 11.67
N SER A 527 16.50 -13.32 12.16
CA SER A 527 15.75 -14.26 11.31
C SER A 527 14.26 -14.09 11.56
N TYR A 528 13.49 -13.94 10.48
CA TYR A 528 12.04 -13.83 10.51
C TYR A 528 11.45 -15.11 9.90
N ILE A 529 10.63 -15.83 10.65
CA ILE A 529 9.96 -17.03 10.18
C ILE A 529 8.46 -16.72 10.21
N SER A 530 7.88 -16.54 9.02
CA SER A 530 6.47 -16.21 8.80
C SER A 530 5.56 -17.42 8.93
#